data_AF-A0A963Y2T0-F1
#
_entry.id   AF-A0A963Y2T0-F1
#
_cell.length_a   1.000
_cell.length_b   1.000
_cell.length_c   1.000
_cell.angle_alpha   90.00
_cell.angle_beta   90.00
_cell.angle_gamma   90.00
#
_symmetry.space_group_name_H-M   'P 1'
#
loop_
_entity.id
_entity.type
_entity.pdbx_description
1 polymer ?
#
loop_
_entity_poly.entity_id
_entity_poly.type
_entity_poly.pdbx_seq_one_letter_code
_entity_poly.pdbx_strand_id
1 'polypeptide(L)'
;MSVEQCAYEHTLDKLRNQQAYLAALRSQAAVASAVTGLVATVFATLIGREGMQPSLHSTTGPLGISLPVIFLIFCFGGSLACSVLVLVGWRPFTFEFDIEKLLDRRGEYPTTKDFYVKYSRDGEYYFKQSESSIQEAQNMLWFAMLLGWVQILPWLMILLGSPDV
;
A
#
# COMPACT_ATOMS: atom_id res chain seq x y z
N MET A 1 0.57 -17.28 37.45
CA MET A 1 0.65 -16.99 36.01
C MET A 1 2.04 -17.41 35.57
N SER A 2 2.17 -18.37 34.65
CA SER A 2 3.48 -18.91 34.26
C SER A 2 4.14 -18.03 33.19
N VAL A 3 5.47 -18.05 33.09
CA VAL A 3 6.23 -17.24 32.11
C VAL A 3 5.79 -17.54 30.67
N GLU A 4 5.41 -18.78 30.41
CA GLU A 4 4.96 -19.26 29.09
C GLU A 4 3.58 -18.72 28.71
N GLN A 5 2.68 -18.53 29.69
CA GLN A 5 1.39 -17.86 29.47
C GLN A 5 1.58 -16.39 29.13
N CYS A 6 2.49 -15.71 29.83
CA CYS A 6 2.84 -14.32 29.55
C CYS A 6 3.43 -14.15 28.14
N ALA A 7 4.32 -15.05 27.72
CA ALA A 7 4.88 -15.05 26.36
C ALA A 7 3.81 -15.26 25.28
N TYR A 8 2.83 -16.12 25.53
CA TYR A 8 1.71 -16.36 24.63
C TYR A 8 0.79 -15.13 24.51
N GLU A 9 0.37 -14.55 25.62
CA GLU A 9 -0.47 -13.33 25.63
C GLU A 9 0.22 -12.16 24.92
N HIS A 10 1.50 -11.95 25.20
CA HIS A 10 2.29 -10.92 24.52
C HIS A 10 2.40 -11.14 23.00
N THR A 11 2.41 -12.40 22.54
CA THR A 11 2.42 -12.72 21.11
C THR A 11 1.08 -12.44 20.45
N LEU A 12 -0.04 -12.71 21.14
CA LEU A 12 -1.38 -12.36 20.68
C LEU A 12 -1.57 -10.84 20.58
N ASP A 13 -1.10 -10.09 21.57
CA ASP A 13 -1.19 -8.63 21.55
C ASP A 13 -0.38 -8.03 20.39
N LYS A 14 0.80 -8.59 20.09
CA LYS A 14 1.58 -8.21 18.91
C LYS A 14 0.82 -8.43 17.59
N LEU A 15 0.16 -9.58 17.43
CA LEU A 15 -0.63 -9.88 16.23
C LEU A 15 -1.83 -8.94 16.08
N ARG A 16 -2.54 -8.64 17.18
CA ARG A 16 -3.63 -7.65 17.20
C ARG A 16 -3.15 -6.25 16.84
N ASN A 17 -2.00 -5.84 17.36
CA ASN A 17 -1.39 -4.55 17.01
C ASN A 17 -1.03 -4.48 15.53
N GLN A 18 -0.52 -5.56 14.93
CA GLN A 18 -0.25 -5.62 13.49
C GLN A 18 -1.54 -5.52 12.65
N GLN A 19 -2.63 -6.14 13.09
CA GLN A 19 -3.93 -6.02 12.42
C GLN A 19 -4.46 -4.57 12.43
N ALA A 20 -4.35 -3.89 13.56
CA ALA A 20 -4.71 -2.47 13.66
C ALA A 20 -3.82 -1.59 12.77
N TYR A 21 -2.52 -1.87 12.73
CA TYR A 21 -1.58 -1.17 11.85
C TYR A 21 -1.89 -1.38 10.37
N LEU A 22 -2.25 -2.61 9.96
CA LEU A 22 -2.67 -2.91 8.59
C LEU A 22 -3.94 -2.13 8.22
N ALA A 23 -4.92 -2.02 9.13
CA ALA A 23 -6.13 -1.23 8.91
C ALA A 23 -5.79 0.25 8.69
N ALA A 24 -4.85 0.80 9.45
CA ALA A 24 -4.34 2.15 9.25
C ALA A 24 -3.59 2.33 7.92
N LEU A 25 -2.80 1.34 7.48
CA LEU A 25 -2.16 1.38 6.17
C LEU A 25 -3.18 1.37 5.02
N ARG A 26 -4.24 0.57 5.13
CA ARG A 26 -5.32 0.54 4.13
C ARG A 26 -6.06 1.88 4.05
N SER A 27 -6.31 2.53 5.19
CA SER A 27 -6.92 3.86 5.19
C SER A 27 -6.00 4.90 4.57
N GLN A 28 -4.69 4.84 4.83
CA GLN A 28 -3.70 5.70 4.18
C GLN A 28 -3.64 5.47 2.66
N ALA A 29 -3.73 4.22 2.18
CA ALA A 29 -3.79 3.92 0.75
C ALA A 29 -5.04 4.52 0.08
N ALA A 30 -6.18 4.46 0.75
CA ALA A 30 -7.40 5.10 0.27
C ALA A 30 -7.25 6.63 0.18
N VAL A 31 -6.65 7.26 1.19
CA VAL A 31 -6.36 8.70 1.20
C VAL A 31 -5.39 9.08 0.07
N ALA A 32 -4.30 8.33 -0.11
CA ALA A 32 -3.32 8.58 -1.17
C ALA A 32 -3.95 8.50 -2.57
N SER A 33 -4.84 7.52 -2.79
CA SER A 33 -5.61 7.37 -4.02
C SER A 33 -6.53 8.58 -4.27
N ALA A 34 -7.24 9.02 -3.23
CA ALA A 34 -8.14 10.17 -3.30
C ALA A 34 -7.38 11.48 -3.61
N VAL A 35 -6.25 11.72 -2.95
CA VAL A 35 -5.40 12.89 -3.20
C VAL A 35 -4.87 12.87 -4.64
N THR A 36 -4.40 11.72 -5.11
CA THR A 36 -3.90 11.56 -6.49
C THR A 36 -5.00 11.84 -7.51
N GLY A 37 -6.22 11.35 -7.28
CA GLY A 37 -7.39 11.65 -8.11
C GLY A 37 -7.80 13.12 -8.09
N LEU A 38 -7.74 13.77 -6.92
CA LEU A 38 -8.05 15.20 -6.79
C LEU A 38 -7.05 16.04 -7.59
N VAL A 39 -5.75 15.78 -7.45
CA VAL A 39 -4.70 16.47 -8.21
C VAL A 39 -4.96 16.32 -9.71
N ALA A 40 -5.19 15.10 -10.20
CA ALA A 40 -5.51 14.86 -11.60
C ALA A 40 -6.76 15.63 -12.07
N THR A 41 -7.81 15.65 -11.24
CA THR A 41 -9.07 16.34 -11.58
C THR A 41 -8.90 17.86 -11.64
N VAL A 42 -8.19 18.45 -10.67
CA VAL A 42 -7.92 19.90 -10.63
C VAL A 42 -7.13 20.33 -11.87
N PHE A 43 -6.03 19.66 -12.16
CA PHE A 43 -5.21 20.01 -13.32
C PHE A 43 -5.93 19.73 -14.66
N ALA A 44 -6.70 18.64 -14.76
CA ALA A 44 -7.54 18.39 -15.93
C ALA A 44 -8.57 19.52 -16.15
N THR A 45 -9.17 20.03 -15.08
CA THR A 45 -10.13 21.15 -15.15
C THR A 45 -9.45 22.45 -15.58
N LEU A 46 -8.24 22.72 -15.08
CA LEU A 46 -7.46 23.90 -15.48
C LEU A 46 -7.13 23.86 -16.98
N ILE A 47 -6.64 22.72 -17.48
CA ILE A 47 -6.35 22.54 -18.91
C ILE A 47 -7.63 22.63 -19.76
N GLY A 48 -8.75 22.06 -19.30
CA GLY A 48 -10.03 22.14 -19.99
C GLY A 48 -10.55 23.57 -20.12
N ARG A 49 -10.19 24.46 -19.18
CA ARG A 49 -10.58 25.87 -19.17
C ARG A 49 -9.67 26.76 -20.03
N GLU A 50 -8.37 26.54 -19.99
CA GLU A 50 -7.39 27.31 -20.80
C GLU A 50 -7.36 26.83 -22.26
N GLY A 51 -7.93 25.65 -22.53
CA GLY A 51 -7.90 25.01 -23.83
C GLY A 51 -6.59 24.27 -24.03
N MET A 52 -6.65 23.02 -24.49
CA MET A 52 -5.45 22.32 -24.97
C MET A 52 -4.99 23.00 -26.27
N GLN A 53 -4.13 24.01 -26.17
CA GLN A 53 -3.35 24.42 -27.33
C GLN A 53 -2.25 23.37 -27.54
N PRO A 54 -2.22 22.70 -28.70
CA PRO A 54 -1.15 21.75 -29.00
C PRO A 54 0.13 22.57 -29.12
N SER A 55 0.94 22.56 -28.07
CA SER A 55 2.28 23.12 -28.12
C SER A 55 3.05 22.35 -29.21
N LEU A 56 3.25 23.02 -30.34
CA LEU A 56 3.89 22.55 -31.58
C LEU A 56 5.34 22.07 -31.39
N HIS A 57 5.88 22.13 -30.17
CA HIS A 57 7.18 21.60 -29.76
C HIS A 57 7.09 20.34 -28.90
N SER A 58 5.92 19.71 -28.76
CA SER A 58 5.83 18.42 -28.10
C SER A 58 6.53 17.39 -28.98
N THR A 59 7.67 16.88 -28.50
CA THR A 59 8.38 15.75 -29.08
C THR A 59 7.37 14.61 -29.18
N THR A 60 6.89 14.33 -30.39
CA THR A 60 5.95 13.24 -30.67
C THR A 60 6.59 11.94 -30.24
N GLY A 61 6.02 11.31 -29.20
CA GLY A 61 6.42 9.97 -28.79
C GLY A 61 6.11 8.95 -29.88
N PRO A 62 6.50 7.67 -29.70
CA PRO A 62 6.38 6.62 -30.71
C PRO A 62 4.93 6.30 -31.15
N LEU A 63 3.91 6.89 -30.50
CA LEU A 63 2.48 6.71 -30.79
C LEU A 63 1.77 8.01 -31.18
N GLY A 64 2.50 9.11 -31.44
CA GLY A 64 1.89 10.42 -31.71
C GLY A 64 1.27 11.11 -30.48
N ILE A 65 1.44 10.52 -29.29
CA ILE A 65 1.06 11.10 -28.00
C ILE A 65 2.24 11.93 -27.48
N SER A 66 1.96 13.08 -26.89
CA SER A 66 3.00 13.92 -26.28
C SER A 66 3.65 13.21 -25.09
N LEU A 67 4.97 13.30 -25.00
CA LEU A 67 5.78 12.66 -23.94
C LEU A 67 5.31 13.01 -22.51
N PRO A 68 4.88 14.26 -22.21
CA PRO A 68 4.30 14.61 -20.91
C PRO A 68 3.02 13.84 -20.57
N VAL A 69 2.16 13.56 -21.56
CA VAL A 69 0.91 12.81 -21.34
C VAL A 69 1.20 11.34 -21.05
N ILE A 70 2.16 10.73 -21.73
CA ILE A 70 2.59 9.34 -21.45
C ILE A 70 3.14 9.25 -20.02
N PHE A 71 3.99 10.22 -19.62
CA PHE A 71 4.54 10.26 -18.28
C PHE A 71 3.45 10.45 -17.21
N LEU A 72 2.47 11.30 -17.47
CA LEU A 72 1.31 11.52 -16.60
C LEU A 72 0.48 10.24 -16.43
N ILE A 73 0.17 9.52 -17.51
CA ILE A 73 -0.53 8.23 -17.46
C ILE A 73 0.26 7.23 -16.62
N PHE A 74 1.58 7.17 -16.78
CA PHE A 74 2.43 6.26 -16.02
C PHE A 74 2.46 6.62 -14.52
N CYS A 75 2.62 7.89 -14.17
CA CYS A 75 2.62 8.34 -12.78
C CYS A 75 1.26 8.13 -12.11
N PHE A 76 0.17 8.51 -12.79
CA PHE A 76 -1.18 8.36 -12.27
C PHE A 76 -1.58 6.89 -12.14
N GLY A 77 -1.42 6.11 -13.22
CA GLY A 77 -1.73 4.69 -13.24
C GLY A 77 -0.86 3.88 -12.27
N GLY A 78 0.43 4.20 -12.17
CA GLY A 78 1.35 3.58 -11.22
C GLY A 78 1.00 3.88 -9.77
N SER A 79 0.68 5.15 -9.45
CA SER A 79 0.24 5.53 -8.10
C SER A 79 -1.04 4.81 -7.68
N LEU A 80 -2.01 4.71 -8.59
CA LEU A 80 -3.28 4.04 -8.35
C LEU A 80 -3.10 2.52 -8.23
N ALA A 81 -2.30 1.90 -9.11
CA ALA A 81 -2.00 0.47 -9.05
C ALA A 81 -1.31 0.09 -7.74
N CYS A 82 -0.28 0.83 -7.32
CA CYS A 82 0.40 0.60 -6.04
C CYS A 82 -0.55 0.74 -4.84
N SER A 83 -1.43 1.75 -4.86
CA SER A 83 -2.40 1.95 -3.78
C SER A 83 -3.47 0.85 -3.73
N VAL A 84 -3.95 0.38 -4.89
CA VAL A 84 -4.90 -0.74 -4.99
C VAL A 84 -4.29 -2.06 -4.51
N LEU A 85 -3.02 -2.33 -4.84
CA LEU A 85 -2.32 -3.54 -4.38
C LEU A 85 -2.25 -3.61 -2.84
N VAL A 86 -2.04 -2.48 -2.17
CA VAL A 86 -2.06 -2.37 -0.70
C VAL A 86 -3.48 -2.55 -0.16
N LEU A 87 -4.48 -1.96 -0.81
CA LEU A 87 -5.87 -1.95 -0.34
C LEU A 87 -6.53 -3.33 -0.44
N VAL A 88 -6.34 -4.03 -1.57
CA VAL A 88 -6.85 -5.39 -1.81
C VAL A 88 -6.16 -6.43 -0.92
N GLY A 89 -4.96 -6.12 -0.41
CA GLY A 89 -4.19 -7.05 0.41
C GLY A 89 -3.72 -8.25 -0.42
N TRP A 90 -2.90 -7.98 -1.43
CA TRP A 90 -2.37 -9.00 -2.37
C TRP A 90 -1.71 -10.20 -1.68
N ARG A 91 -1.22 -10.04 -0.44
CA ARG A 91 -0.63 -11.14 0.34
C ARG A 91 -1.56 -11.65 1.44
N PRO A 92 -1.60 -12.97 1.68
CA PRO A 92 -2.33 -13.54 2.80
C PRO A 92 -1.66 -13.11 4.11
N PHE A 93 -2.46 -12.56 5.02
CA PHE A 93 -2.01 -12.25 6.37
C PHE A 93 -2.64 -13.23 7.36
N THR A 94 -1.84 -13.72 8.29
CA THR A 94 -2.32 -14.62 9.36
C THR A 94 -2.14 -13.92 10.69
N PHE A 95 -3.23 -13.35 11.21
CA PHE A 95 -3.21 -12.59 12.48
C PHE A 95 -3.88 -13.33 13.63
N GLU A 96 -4.61 -14.40 13.34
CA GLU A 96 -5.31 -15.18 14.35
C GLU A 96 -4.82 -16.62 14.29
N PHE A 97 -4.61 -17.19 15.48
CA PHE A 97 -4.52 -18.63 15.59
C PHE A 97 -5.93 -19.19 15.60
N ASP A 98 -6.15 -20.20 14.77
CA ASP A 98 -7.39 -20.95 14.74
C ASP A 98 -7.55 -21.71 16.07
N ILE A 99 -8.41 -21.18 16.95
CA ILE A 99 -8.61 -21.66 18.33
C ILE A 99 -9.15 -23.10 18.32
N GLU A 100 -9.98 -23.46 17.34
CA GLU A 100 -10.48 -24.84 17.20
C GLU A 100 -9.34 -25.80 16.88
N LYS A 101 -8.48 -25.46 15.90
CA LYS A 101 -7.28 -26.28 15.61
C LYS A 101 -6.31 -26.35 16.78
N LEU A 102 -6.20 -25.27 17.56
CA LEU A 102 -5.41 -25.19 18.78
C LEU A 102 -5.91 -26.17 19.85
N LEU A 103 -7.24 -26.23 20.05
CA LEU A 103 -7.88 -27.11 21.02
C LEU A 103 -7.82 -28.58 20.58
N ASP A 104 -8.03 -28.86 19.29
CA ASP A 104 -7.96 -30.23 18.73
C ASP A 104 -6.55 -30.81 18.85
N ARG A 105 -5.51 -29.99 18.63
CA ARG A 105 -4.11 -30.41 18.75
C ARG A 105 -3.57 -30.42 20.18
N ARG A 106 -4.33 -29.94 21.17
CA ARG A 106 -3.89 -29.92 22.57
C ARG A 106 -3.58 -31.32 23.09
N GLY A 107 -4.31 -32.33 22.61
CA GLY A 107 -4.09 -33.73 22.94
C GLY A 107 -2.79 -34.33 22.38
N GLU A 108 -2.15 -33.66 21.41
CA GLU A 108 -0.90 -34.13 20.79
C GLU A 108 0.36 -33.74 21.59
N TYR A 109 0.22 -32.84 22.57
CA TYR A 109 1.36 -32.36 23.37
C TYR A 109 1.37 -32.99 24.76
N PRO A 110 2.52 -33.56 25.19
CA PRO A 110 2.62 -34.28 26.46
C PRO A 110 2.49 -33.35 27.67
N THR A 111 2.81 -32.06 27.52
CA THR A 111 2.66 -31.07 28.59
C THR A 111 2.05 -29.77 28.09
N THR A 112 1.31 -29.09 28.97
CA THR A 112 0.77 -27.75 28.72
C THR A 112 1.87 -26.73 28.44
N LYS A 113 3.07 -26.95 28.98
CA LYS A 113 4.23 -26.09 28.79
C LYS A 113 4.79 -26.19 27.36
N ASP A 114 4.92 -27.41 26.83
CA ASP A 114 5.39 -27.65 25.46
C ASP A 114 4.42 -27.07 24.42
N PHE A 115 3.12 -27.13 24.72
CA PHE A 115 2.08 -26.48 23.93
C PHE A 115 2.33 -24.97 23.83
N TYR A 116 2.46 -24.25 24.95
CA TYR A 116 2.67 -22.79 24.92
C TYR A 116 3.99 -22.41 24.21
N VAL A 117 5.07 -23.16 24.43
CA VAL A 117 6.37 -22.87 23.80
C VAL A 117 6.33 -23.05 22.28
N LYS A 118 5.65 -24.09 21.78
CA LYS A 118 5.55 -24.30 20.34
C LYS A 118 4.67 -23.24 19.68
N TYR A 119 3.52 -22.92 20.28
CA TYR A 119 2.63 -21.90 19.74
C TYR A 119 3.19 -20.48 19.83
N SER A 120 3.97 -20.15 20.88
CA SER A 120 4.69 -18.88 20.92
C SER A 120 5.71 -18.77 19.78
N ARG A 121 6.41 -19.88 19.47
CA ARG A 121 7.39 -19.92 18.37
C ARG A 121 6.73 -19.82 16.99
N ASP A 122 5.61 -20.51 16.79
CA ASP A 122 4.82 -20.43 15.56
C ASP A 122 4.26 -19.00 15.39
N GLY A 123 3.80 -18.38 16.47
CA GLY A 123 3.36 -16.98 16.48
C GLY A 123 4.46 -16.01 16.09
N GLU A 124 5.67 -16.19 16.59
CA GLU A 124 6.81 -15.36 16.23
C GLU A 124 7.21 -15.53 14.75
N TYR A 125 7.08 -16.75 14.20
CA TYR A 125 7.27 -17.00 12.77
C TYR A 125 6.23 -16.24 11.92
N TYR A 126 4.94 -16.37 12.24
CA TYR A 126 3.88 -15.65 11.53
C TYR A 126 3.99 -14.12 11.70
N PHE A 127 4.43 -13.66 12.86
CA PHE A 127 4.69 -12.25 13.12
C PHE A 127 5.77 -11.69 12.19
N LYS A 128 6.93 -12.36 12.07
CA LYS A 128 8.02 -11.94 11.18
C LYS A 128 7.60 -11.98 9.71
N GLN A 129 6.84 -13.00 9.30
CA GLN A 129 6.33 -13.09 7.93
C GLN A 129 5.34 -11.96 7.61
N SER A 130 4.46 -11.64 8.56
CA SER A 130 3.49 -10.55 8.43
C SER A 130 4.20 -9.18 8.43
N GLU A 131 5.21 -9.00 9.28
CA GLU A 131 6.02 -7.77 9.35
C GLU A 131 6.73 -7.47 8.03
N SER A 132 7.35 -8.49 7.41
CA SER A 132 7.96 -8.34 6.08
C SER A 132 6.94 -7.93 5.02
N SER A 133 5.74 -8.51 5.04
CA SER A 133 4.69 -8.18 4.07
C SER A 133 4.11 -6.78 4.29
N ILE A 134 3.99 -6.36 5.56
CA ILE A 134 3.57 -5.00 5.94
C ILE A 134 4.61 -3.97 5.46
N GLN A 135 5.90 -4.26 5.62
CA GLN A 135 6.97 -3.37 5.19
C GLN A 135 6.99 -3.20 3.66
N GLU A 136 6.76 -4.28 2.90
CA GLU A 136 6.58 -4.19 1.45
C GLU A 136 5.38 -3.31 1.07
N ALA A 137 4.24 -3.48 1.75
CA ALA A 137 3.04 -2.66 1.52
C ALA A 137 3.31 -1.17 1.84
N GLN A 138 4.06 -0.88 2.90
CA GLN A 138 4.47 0.47 3.24
C GLN A 138 5.39 1.08 2.16
N ASN A 139 6.34 0.31 1.63
CA ASN A 139 7.18 0.76 0.53
C ASN A 139 6.33 1.08 -0.71
N MET A 140 5.37 0.21 -1.06
CA MET A 140 4.44 0.47 -2.18
C MET A 140 3.60 1.73 -1.96
N LEU A 141 3.12 1.96 -0.74
CA LEU A 141 2.41 3.19 -0.37
C LEU A 141 3.31 4.42 -0.55
N TRP A 142 4.57 4.32 -0.14
CA TRP A 142 5.54 5.40 -0.29
C TRP A 142 5.81 5.73 -1.77
N PHE A 143 5.97 4.70 -2.60
CA PHE A 143 6.05 4.87 -4.06
C PHE A 143 4.78 5.47 -4.65
N ALA A 144 3.59 5.05 -4.18
CA ALA A 144 2.33 5.60 -4.65
C ALA A 144 2.22 7.10 -4.36
N MET A 145 2.59 7.53 -3.15
CA MET A 145 2.63 8.95 -2.80
C MET A 145 3.67 9.69 -3.64
N LEU A 146 4.88 9.15 -3.80
CA LEU A 146 5.93 9.79 -4.59
C LEU A 146 5.48 9.98 -6.04
N LEU A 147 4.89 8.96 -6.66
CA LEU A 147 4.33 9.05 -8.01
C LEU A 147 3.18 10.08 -8.08
N GLY A 148 2.35 10.13 -7.03
CA GLY A 148 1.28 11.12 -6.89
C GLY A 148 1.78 12.56 -6.73
N TRP A 149 3.01 12.78 -6.25
CA TRP A 149 3.66 14.10 -6.25
C TRP A 149 4.36 14.39 -7.57
N VAL A 150 5.08 13.40 -8.12
CA VAL A 150 5.81 13.54 -9.39
C VAL A 150 4.87 13.85 -10.55
N GLN A 151 3.60 13.41 -10.50
CA GLN A 151 2.60 13.75 -11.51
C GLN A 151 2.36 15.26 -11.66
N ILE A 152 2.72 16.11 -10.68
CA ILE A 152 2.56 17.57 -10.78
C ILE A 152 3.49 18.15 -11.86
N LEU A 153 4.70 17.60 -12.02
CA LEU A 153 5.67 18.07 -13.00
C LEU A 153 5.16 17.99 -14.45
N PRO A 154 4.63 16.86 -14.96
CA PRO A 154 4.06 16.81 -16.30
C PRO A 154 2.83 17.70 -16.45
N TRP A 155 1.98 17.85 -15.41
CA TRP A 155 0.87 18.80 -15.45
C TRP A 155 1.36 20.25 -15.65
N LEU A 156 2.42 20.64 -14.92
CA LEU A 156 3.04 21.95 -15.08
C LEU A 156 3.70 22.12 -16.45
N MET A 157 4.35 21.09 -16.99
CA MET A 157 4.91 21.14 -18.35
C MET A 157 3.85 21.34 -19.42
N ILE A 158 2.66 20.75 -19.24
CA ILE A 158 1.55 20.92 -20.19
C ILE A 158 0.95 22.33 -20.07
N LEU A 159 0.82 22.88 -18.85
CA LEU A 159 0.33 24.24 -18.62
C LEU A 159 1.32 25.33 -19.07
N LEU A 160 2.57 25.27 -18.62
CA LEU A 160 3.64 26.24 -18.96
C LEU A 160 4.17 26.08 -20.38
N GLY A 161 3.93 24.93 -21.01
CA GLY A 161 4.20 24.72 -22.43
C GLY A 161 3.29 25.53 -23.35
N SER A 162 2.34 26.30 -22.80
CA SER A 162 1.61 27.39 -23.46
C SER A 162 2.61 28.48 -23.89
N PRO A 163 2.91 28.66 -25.19
CA PRO A 163 3.52 29.89 -25.63
C PRO A 163 2.41 30.95 -25.63
N ASP A 164 2.36 31.75 -24.57
CA ASP A 164 1.68 33.04 -24.66
C ASP A 164 2.30 33.86 -25.80
N VAL A 165 1.41 34.50 -26.56
CA VAL A 165 1.65 35.50 -27.62
C VAL A 165 2.73 36.50 -27.25
#